data_AF-A0A3N0WXS8-F1
#
_entry.id   AF-A0A3N0WXS8-F1
#
_cell.length_a   1.000
_cell.length_b   1.000
_cell.length_c   1.000
_cell.angle_alpha   90.00
_cell.angle_beta   90.00
_cell.angle_gamma   90.00
#
_symmetry.space_group_name_H-M   'P 1'
#
loop_
_entity.id
_entity.type
_entity.pdbx_description
1 polymer ?
#
loop_
_entity_poly.entity_id
_entity_poly.type
_entity_poly.pdbx_seq_one_letter_code
_entity_poly.pdbx_strand_id
1 'polypeptide(L)'
;MLNHQKLLFMVGELHKRGFENLRVVPSLSPSGLSWRCLFITTVNRDKIEVIASNWIRRNYDCEKQEIARSIAEMADDFMEQEMDFLENCRGKNEEYVKWFQEMLQKLKPEELPYAFADYFSPTDYWQTSLRNRIPILPGEEKYYLGN
;
A
#
# COMPACT_ATOMS: atom_id res chain seq x y z
N MET A 1 -12.32 -8.83 0.28
CA MET A 1 -11.54 -7.58 0.05
C MET A 1 -10.95 -7.07 1.35
N LEU A 2 -11.61 -7.32 2.48
CA LEU A 2 -11.16 -7.02 3.84
C LEU A 2 -9.67 -7.31 4.12
N ASN A 3 -9.19 -8.54 3.86
CA ASN A 3 -7.78 -8.89 4.14
C ASN A 3 -6.78 -8.04 3.36
N HIS A 4 -7.09 -7.67 2.11
CA HIS A 4 -6.23 -6.80 1.31
C HIS A 4 -6.22 -5.37 1.85
N GLN A 5 -7.33 -4.90 2.41
CA GLN A 5 -7.39 -3.60 3.08
C GLN A 5 -6.49 -3.56 4.32
N LYS A 6 -6.34 -4.67 5.05
CA LYS A 6 -5.44 -4.77 6.21
C LYS A 6 -3.99 -4.43 5.85
N LEU A 7 -3.53 -4.65 4.61
CA LEU A 7 -2.21 -4.20 4.16
C LEU A 7 -2.02 -2.69 4.26
N LEU A 8 -3.06 -1.92 3.92
CA LEU A 8 -3.01 -0.45 3.97
C LEU A 8 -2.91 0.03 5.43
N PHE A 9 -3.71 -0.57 6.32
CA PHE A 9 -3.66 -0.26 7.74
C PHE A 9 -2.34 -0.70 8.37
N MET A 10 -1.77 -1.84 7.94
CA MET A 10 -0.44 -2.30 8.36
C MET A 10 0.64 -1.30 7.99
N VAL A 11 0.59 -0.71 6.78
CA VAL A 11 1.50 0.38 6.43
C VAL A 11 1.32 1.60 7.31
N GLY A 12 0.07 1.97 7.62
CA GLY A 12 -0.19 3.05 8.57
C GLY A 12 0.40 2.80 9.96
N GLU A 13 0.48 1.54 10.38
CA GLU A 13 1.16 1.12 11.61
C GLU A 13 2.70 1.17 11.46
N LEU A 14 3.25 0.70 10.34
CA LEU A 14 4.69 0.79 10.04
C LEU A 14 5.18 2.26 9.98
N HIS A 15 4.36 3.18 9.47
CA HIS A 15 4.66 4.61 9.49
C HIS A 15 4.82 5.15 10.91
N LYS A 16 3.92 4.77 11.85
CA LYS A 16 4.05 5.15 13.27
C LYS A 16 5.31 4.58 13.93
N ARG A 17 5.85 3.50 13.37
CA ARG A 17 7.08 2.84 13.83
C ARG A 17 8.36 3.42 13.18
N GLY A 18 8.22 4.46 12.36
CA GLY A 18 9.35 5.22 11.80
C GLY A 18 9.74 4.83 10.37
N PHE A 19 8.95 4.01 9.67
CA PHE A 19 9.19 3.62 8.28
C PHE A 19 8.47 4.55 7.29
N GLU A 20 8.58 5.87 7.47
CA GLU A 20 7.78 6.87 6.76
C GLU A 20 8.07 6.99 5.26
N ASN A 21 9.22 6.51 4.79
CA ASN A 21 9.54 6.49 3.37
C ASN A 21 8.89 5.33 2.60
N LEU A 22 8.27 4.37 3.31
CA LEU A 22 7.51 3.28 2.69
C LEU A 22 6.28 3.86 1.98
N ARG A 23 6.20 3.64 0.67
CA ARG A 23 5.06 4.00 -0.17
C ARG A 23 4.26 2.79 -0.58
N VAL A 24 2.95 2.99 -0.72
CA VAL A 24 2.02 2.00 -1.24
C VAL A 24 1.66 2.33 -2.67
N VAL A 25 1.75 1.34 -3.55
CA VAL A 25 1.31 1.43 -4.94
C VAL A 25 0.27 0.35 -5.20
N PRO A 26 -1.02 0.67 -4.98
CA PRO A 26 -2.09 -0.25 -5.30
C PRO A 26 -2.43 -0.19 -6.79
N SER A 27 -2.72 -1.33 -7.40
CA SER A 27 -3.12 -1.40 -8.81
C SER A 27 -4.22 -2.43 -9.02
N LEU A 28 -4.96 -2.27 -10.12
CA LEU A 28 -6.03 -3.19 -10.49
C LEU A 28 -5.66 -3.92 -11.79
N SER A 29 -5.88 -5.23 -11.84
CA SER A 29 -5.66 -6.04 -13.04
C SER A 29 -6.54 -5.57 -14.22
N PRO A 30 -6.15 -5.88 -15.48
CA PRO A 30 -6.92 -5.50 -16.67
C PRO A 30 -8.38 -5.98 -16.66
N SER A 31 -8.64 -7.13 -16.03
CA SER A 31 -9.99 -7.66 -15.85
C SER A 31 -10.83 -6.91 -14.82
N GLY A 32 -10.21 -6.05 -13.99
CA GLY A 32 -10.84 -5.44 -12.82
C GLY A 32 -11.03 -6.39 -11.63
N LEU A 33 -10.60 -7.66 -11.76
CA LEU A 33 -10.92 -8.72 -10.81
C LEU A 33 -9.83 -9.00 -9.77
N SER A 34 -8.63 -8.44 -9.93
CA SER A 34 -7.52 -8.68 -9.02
C SER A 34 -6.88 -7.37 -8.60
N TRP A 35 -7.01 -7.05 -7.32
CA TRP A 35 -6.29 -5.95 -6.69
C TRP A 35 -4.90 -6.41 -6.29
N ARG A 36 -3.89 -5.61 -6.64
CA ARG A 36 -2.48 -5.86 -6.36
C ARG A 36 -1.93 -4.69 -5.57
N CYS A 37 -0.91 -4.95 -4.79
CA CYS A 37 -0.30 -3.93 -3.94
C CYS A 37 1.20 -4.15 -3.87
N LEU A 38 1.95 -3.11 -4.21
CA LEU A 38 3.39 -3.03 -4.00
C LEU A 38 3.67 -2.10 -2.83
N PHE A 39 4.63 -2.48 -2.00
CA PHE A 39 5.32 -1.55 -1.12
C PHE A 39 6.64 -1.19 -1.76
N ILE A 40 6.95 0.10 -1.83
CA ILE A 40 8.15 0.57 -2.50
C ILE A 40 8.89 1.59 -1.66
N THR A 41 10.18 1.71 -1.93
CA THR A 41 11.03 2.83 -1.51
C THR A 41 12.04 3.12 -2.63
N THR A 42 12.78 4.21 -2.52
CA THR A 42 13.83 4.59 -3.47
C THR A 42 15.16 4.74 -2.76
N VAL A 43 16.18 4.03 -3.24
CA VAL A 43 17.55 4.07 -2.72
C VAL A 43 18.46 4.39 -3.89
N ASN A 44 19.27 5.44 -3.79
CA ASN A 44 20.18 5.86 -4.87
C ASN A 44 19.54 6.01 -6.26
N ARG A 45 18.26 6.42 -6.31
CA ARG A 45 17.41 6.52 -7.52
C ARG A 45 16.88 5.18 -8.06
N ASP A 46 17.27 4.06 -7.46
CA ASP A 46 16.71 2.75 -7.78
C ASP A 46 15.47 2.48 -6.93
N LYS A 47 14.42 1.97 -7.58
CA LYS A 47 13.20 1.55 -6.90
C LYS A 47 13.41 0.14 -6.34
N ILE A 48 13.20 -0.01 -5.03
CA ILE A 48 13.16 -1.31 -4.36
C ILE A 48 11.71 -1.58 -3.98
N GLU A 49 11.24 -2.81 -4.18
CA GLU A 49 9.83 -3.16 -3.98
C GLU A 49 9.62 -4.54 -3.35
N VAL A 50 8.54 -4.64 -2.59
CA VAL A 50 7.95 -5.89 -2.09
C VAL A 50 6.54 -6.00 -2.64
N ILE A 51 6.22 -7.15 -3.24
CA ILE A 51 4.85 -7.43 -3.71
C ILE A 51 3.99 -7.81 -2.50
N ALA A 52 3.44 -6.80 -1.82
CA ALA A 52 2.66 -6.95 -0.59
C ALA A 52 1.45 -7.89 -0.74
N SER A 53 0.78 -7.87 -1.91
CA SER A 53 -0.30 -8.82 -2.21
C SER A 53 0.16 -10.27 -2.34
N ASN A 54 1.43 -10.53 -2.69
CA ASN A 54 2.00 -11.88 -2.62
C ASN A 54 2.42 -12.24 -1.20
N TRP A 55 2.99 -11.28 -0.46
CA TRP A 55 3.40 -11.49 0.93
C TRP A 55 2.23 -11.95 1.80
N ILE A 56 1.06 -11.28 1.71
CA ILE A 56 -0.11 -11.66 2.51
C ILE A 56 -0.63 -13.06 2.15
N ARG A 57 -0.61 -13.42 0.88
CA ARG A 57 -1.06 -14.74 0.38
C ARG A 57 -0.11 -15.87 0.78
N ARG A 58 1.18 -15.59 0.89
CA ARG A 58 2.19 -16.55 1.35
C ARG A 58 2.09 -16.82 2.84
N ASN A 59 1.77 -15.80 3.63
CA ASN A 59 1.80 -15.85 5.09
C ASN A 59 0.45 -16.18 5.74
N TYR A 60 -0.66 -15.98 5.03
CA TYR A 60 -1.99 -16.23 5.55
C TYR A 60 -2.89 -16.89 4.50
N ASP A 61 -3.86 -17.69 4.95
CA ASP A 61 -4.98 -18.20 4.13
C ASP A 61 -6.01 -17.09 3.81
N CYS A 62 -5.54 -15.94 3.31
CA CYS A 62 -6.32 -14.71 3.17
C CYS A 62 -7.43 -14.79 2.11
N GLU A 63 -7.44 -15.83 1.29
CA GLU A 63 -8.50 -16.11 0.30
C GLU A 63 -9.64 -16.94 0.89
N LYS A 64 -9.36 -17.73 1.95
CA LYS A 64 -10.32 -18.67 2.53
C LYS A 64 -11.01 -18.13 3.77
N GLN A 65 -10.29 -17.32 4.55
CA GLN A 65 -10.79 -16.80 5.82
C GLN A 65 -10.26 -15.40 6.12
N GLU A 66 -10.94 -14.70 7.01
CA GLU A 66 -10.42 -13.45 7.56
C GLU A 66 -9.16 -13.73 8.38
N ILE A 67 -8.14 -12.89 8.21
CA ILE A 67 -6.93 -12.96 9.03
C ILE A 67 -7.27 -12.54 10.45
N ALA A 68 -7.12 -13.45 11.42
CA ALA A 68 -7.40 -13.18 12.83
C ALA A 68 -6.38 -12.25 13.51
N ARG A 69 -5.16 -12.15 12.95
CA ARG A 69 -4.11 -11.26 13.44
C ARG A 69 -4.57 -9.80 13.40
N SER A 70 -4.23 -9.06 14.44
CA SER A 70 -4.37 -7.61 14.48
C SER A 70 -3.40 -6.93 13.52
N ILE A 71 -3.65 -5.65 13.23
CA ILE A 71 -2.78 -4.84 12.36
C ILE A 71 -1.35 -4.73 12.93
N ALA A 72 -1.22 -4.61 14.25
CA ALA A 72 0.08 -4.54 14.92
C ALA A 72 0.86 -5.84 14.78
N GLU A 73 0.21 -7.00 14.97
CA GLU A 73 0.84 -8.31 14.78
C GLU A 73 1.23 -8.54 13.30
N MET A 74 0.38 -8.13 12.35
CA MET A 74 0.74 -8.20 10.93
C MET A 74 1.96 -7.34 10.61
N ALA A 75 2.09 -6.17 11.25
CA ALA A 75 3.25 -5.31 11.10
C ALA A 75 4.51 -5.96 11.72
N ASP A 76 4.38 -6.65 12.87
CA ASP A 76 5.46 -7.43 13.46
C ASP A 76 5.90 -8.56 12.52
N ASP A 77 4.96 -9.37 12.01
CA ASP A 77 5.22 -10.45 11.06
C ASP A 77 5.92 -9.92 9.79
N PHE A 78 5.49 -8.75 9.28
CA PHE A 78 6.12 -8.11 8.11
C PHE A 78 7.53 -7.63 8.42
N MET A 79 7.74 -7.02 9.59
CA MET A 79 9.05 -6.57 10.05
C MET A 79 10.03 -7.73 10.19
N GLU A 80 9.60 -8.87 10.73
CA GLU A 80 10.47 -10.05 10.87
C GLU A 80 10.93 -10.61 9.52
N GLN A 81 10.09 -10.53 8.48
CA GLN A 81 10.37 -11.15 7.18
C GLN A 81 11.05 -10.22 6.17
N GLU A 82 10.71 -8.93 6.20
CA GLU A 82 11.08 -7.96 5.16
C GLU A 82 11.91 -6.79 5.75
N MET A 83 12.62 -7.03 6.86
CA MET A 83 13.42 -5.99 7.55
C MET A 83 14.44 -5.32 6.62
N ASP A 84 15.09 -6.09 5.75
CA ASP A 84 16.07 -5.54 4.79
C ASP A 84 15.44 -4.48 3.87
N PHE A 85 14.19 -4.68 3.47
CA PHE A 85 13.42 -3.66 2.74
C PHE A 85 13.02 -2.49 3.63
N LEU A 86 12.58 -2.75 4.86
CA LEU A 86 12.14 -1.71 5.79
C LEU A 86 13.25 -0.78 6.27
N GLU A 87 14.48 -1.26 6.42
CA GLU A 87 15.62 -0.39 6.75
C GLU A 87 15.81 0.71 5.70
N ASN A 88 15.52 0.42 4.43
CA ASN A 88 15.51 1.40 3.33
C ASN A 88 14.28 2.32 3.33
N CYS A 89 13.30 2.05 4.18
CA CYS A 89 12.09 2.85 4.35
C CYS A 89 12.19 3.79 5.56
N ARG A 90 13.29 3.76 6.32
CA ARG A 90 13.52 4.72 7.42
C ARG A 90 13.67 6.14 6.88
N GLY A 91 13.30 7.09 7.72
CA GLY A 91 13.42 8.51 7.43
C GLY A 91 12.12 9.25 7.74
N LYS A 92 12.12 10.54 7.46
CA LYS A 92 11.01 11.44 7.76
C LYS A 92 10.30 11.85 6.47
N ASN A 93 9.01 11.58 6.40
CA ASN A 93 8.15 11.92 5.29
C ASN A 93 6.72 12.22 5.80
N GLU A 94 6.63 13.22 6.68
CA GLU A 94 5.40 13.62 7.36
C GLU A 94 4.27 13.95 6.38
N GLU A 95 4.59 14.51 5.21
CA GLU A 95 3.61 14.87 4.20
C GLU A 95 2.89 13.63 3.66
N TYR A 96 3.66 12.62 3.23
CA TYR A 96 3.10 11.35 2.75
C TYR A 96 2.36 10.62 3.85
N VAL A 97 2.94 10.53 5.06
CA VAL A 97 2.30 9.84 6.19
C VAL A 97 0.97 10.49 6.54
N LYS A 98 0.91 11.82 6.60
CA LYS A 98 -0.32 12.55 6.88
C LYS A 98 -1.37 12.29 5.80
N TRP A 99 -1.00 12.44 4.54
CA TRP A 99 -1.90 12.15 3.41
C TRP A 99 -2.41 10.71 3.44
N PHE A 100 -1.53 9.75 3.71
CA PHE A 100 -1.87 8.34 3.76
C PHE A 100 -2.85 8.04 4.90
N GLN A 101 -2.64 8.62 6.08
CA GLN A 101 -3.57 8.51 7.21
C GLN A 101 -4.95 9.12 6.89
N GLU A 102 -4.99 10.29 6.25
CA GLU A 102 -6.25 10.90 5.81
C GLU A 102 -6.97 10.04 4.76
N MET A 103 -6.22 9.38 3.88
CA MET A 103 -6.76 8.42 2.92
C MET A 103 -7.38 7.21 3.63
N LEU A 104 -6.68 6.61 4.60
CA LEU A 104 -7.20 5.48 5.38
C LEU A 104 -8.51 5.82 6.09
N GLN A 105 -8.63 7.02 6.67
CA GLN A 105 -9.85 7.48 7.35
C GLN A 105 -11.06 7.63 6.43
N LYS A 106 -10.84 7.84 5.12
CA LYS A 106 -11.90 7.99 4.12
C LYS A 106 -12.39 6.65 3.56
N LEU A 107 -11.60 5.58 3.69
CA LEU A 107 -11.97 4.26 3.17
C LEU A 107 -13.09 3.65 4.01
N LYS A 108 -14.13 3.17 3.34
CA LYS A 108 -15.14 2.30 3.95
C LYS A 108 -14.58 0.89 4.17
N PRO A 109 -15.17 0.09 5.08
CA PRO A 109 -14.80 -1.32 5.20
C PRO A 109 -14.82 -2.02 3.84
N GLU A 110 -13.77 -2.78 3.53
CA GLU A 110 -13.53 -3.48 2.26
C GLU A 110 -13.31 -2.59 1.02
N GLU A 111 -13.29 -1.26 1.15
CA GLU A 111 -12.97 -0.36 0.06
C GLU A 111 -11.46 -0.38 -0.23
N LEU A 112 -11.11 -0.60 -1.50
CA LEU A 112 -9.72 -0.69 -1.95
C LEU A 112 -9.41 0.46 -2.92
N PRO A 113 -8.43 1.33 -2.62
CA PRO A 113 -7.91 2.30 -3.57
C PRO A 113 -7.00 1.63 -4.60
N TYR A 114 -6.89 2.19 -5.80
CA TYR A 114 -5.93 1.82 -6.82
C TYR A 114 -5.41 3.07 -7.52
N ALA A 115 -4.09 3.14 -7.70
CA ALA A 115 -3.39 4.24 -8.34
C ALA A 115 -3.55 4.20 -9.86
N PHE A 116 -3.54 2.99 -10.41
CA PHE A 116 -3.72 2.76 -11.83
C PHE A 116 -4.34 1.39 -12.13
N ALA A 117 -4.83 1.26 -13.36
CA ALA A 117 -5.18 0.04 -14.07
C ALA A 117 -4.74 0.23 -15.53
N ASP A 118 -4.66 -0.84 -16.32
CA ASP A 118 -4.01 -0.79 -17.65
C ASP A 118 -4.59 0.27 -18.63
N TYR A 119 -5.87 0.64 -18.49
CA TYR A 119 -6.51 1.71 -19.27
C TYR A 119 -6.86 2.96 -18.44
N PHE A 120 -6.36 3.03 -17.20
CA PHE A 120 -6.69 4.06 -16.23
C PHE A 120 -5.46 4.41 -15.40
N SER A 121 -4.78 5.49 -15.77
CA SER A 121 -3.58 5.96 -15.08
C SER A 121 -3.72 7.44 -14.72
N PRO A 122 -4.66 7.79 -13.82
CA PRO A 122 -4.79 9.16 -13.36
C PRO A 122 -3.49 9.64 -12.72
N THR A 123 -3.12 10.88 -13.03
CA THR A 123 -1.87 11.48 -12.53
C THR A 123 -2.07 12.35 -11.29
N ASP A 124 -3.32 12.54 -10.86
CA ASP A 124 -3.71 13.50 -9.81
C ASP A 124 -4.62 12.90 -8.72
N TYR A 125 -5.12 11.67 -8.90
CA TYR A 125 -5.91 10.97 -7.89
C TYR A 125 -5.78 9.45 -7.97
N TRP A 126 -6.00 8.77 -6.85
CA TRP A 126 -6.34 7.34 -6.83
C TRP A 126 -7.85 7.17 -6.88
N GLN A 127 -8.31 6.11 -7.56
CA GLN A 127 -9.72 5.74 -7.54
C GLN A 127 -9.95 4.57 -6.58
N THR A 128 -11.12 4.48 -5.98
CA THR A 128 -11.49 3.33 -5.13
C THR A 128 -12.41 2.35 -5.83
N SER A 129 -12.56 1.15 -5.28
CA SER A 129 -13.57 0.16 -5.72
C SER A 129 -15.01 0.69 -5.68
N LEU A 130 -15.29 1.73 -4.89
CA LEU A 130 -16.58 2.44 -4.87
C LEU A 130 -16.63 3.68 -5.78
N ARG A 131 -15.62 3.85 -6.65
CA ARG A 131 -15.48 4.97 -7.59
C ARG A 131 -15.30 6.34 -6.92
N ASN A 132 -14.89 6.37 -5.65
CA ASN A 132 -14.46 7.60 -4.99
C ASN A 132 -13.08 8.01 -5.51
N ARG A 133 -12.79 9.32 -5.46
CA ARG A 133 -11.48 9.87 -5.82
C ARG A 133 -10.74 10.32 -4.58
N ILE A 134 -9.48 9.92 -4.47
CA ILE A 134 -8.54 10.33 -3.43
C ILE A 134 -7.45 11.14 -4.13
N PRO A 135 -7.44 12.47 -4.03
CA PRO A 135 -6.36 13.29 -4.61
C PRO A 135 -5.00 12.81 -4.10
N ILE A 136 -4.01 12.68 -4.97
CA ILE A 136 -2.64 12.35 -4.55
C ILE A 136 -1.85 13.62 -4.22
N LEU A 137 -0.73 13.48 -3.52
CA LEU A 137 0.19 14.59 -3.31
C LEU A 137 0.89 14.98 -4.62
N PRO A 138 1.17 16.28 -4.86
CA PRO A 138 1.90 16.71 -6.03
C PRO A 138 3.25 16.00 -6.17
N GLY A 139 3.54 15.40 -7.34
CA GLY A 139 4.81 14.74 -7.62
C GLY A 139 4.88 13.29 -7.15
N GLU A 140 3.81 12.72 -6.59
CA GLU A 140 3.76 11.29 -6.24
C GLU A 140 3.48 10.39 -7.46
N GLU A 141 2.93 10.93 -8.56
CA GLU A 141 2.63 10.18 -9.79
C GLU A 141 3.85 9.45 -10.37
N LYS A 142 5.05 10.00 -10.17
CA LYS A 142 6.33 9.41 -10.59
C LYS A 142 6.65 8.07 -9.93
N TYR A 143 6.00 7.76 -8.81
CA TYR A 143 6.18 6.48 -8.10
C TYR A 143 5.18 5.41 -8.54
N TYR A 144 4.10 5.81 -9.21
CA TYR A 144 2.99 4.93 -9.57
C TYR A 144 3.05 4.51 -11.03
N LEU A 145 3.53 5.38 -11.90
CA LEU A 145 3.71 5.09 -13.32
C LEU A 145 5.13 4.59 -13.53
N GLY A 146 5.26 3.37 -14.06
CA GLY A 146 6.56 2.85 -14.49
C GLY A 146 7.12 3.74 -15.60
N ASN A 147 8.40 4.10 -15.48
CA ASN A 147 9.17 4.65 -16.60
C ASN A 147 9.19 3.66 -17.79
#